data_AF-A0A928V8Z6-F1
#
_entry.id   AF-A0A928V8Z6-F1
#
_cell.length_a   1.000
_cell.length_b   1.000
_cell.length_c   1.000
_cell.angle_alpha   90.00
_cell.angle_beta   90.00
_cell.angle_gamma   90.00
#
_symmetry.space_group_name_H-M   'P 1'
#
loop_
_entity.id
_entity.type
_entity.pdbx_description
1 polymer ?
#
loop_
_entity_poly.entity_id
_entity_poly.type
_entity_poly.pdbx_seq_one_letter_code
_entity_poly.pdbx_strand_id
1 'polypeptide(L)'
;MEIPSTFSVPDSISFEGAIEFTQSLLAEVEQRRVSEPELERIITALVQSENGARGFFVSYLTDDRDFIDSIQPTVVQALLNSEGTVGDLLTKNLVMSTAMILTHTRNQNSELAAGSA
;
A
#
# COMPACT_ATOMS: atom_id res chain seq x y z
N MET A 1 -29.09 -3.53 -2.46
CA MET A 1 -27.99 -2.75 -3.04
C MET A 1 -26.92 -3.77 -3.34
N GLU A 2 -26.86 -4.24 -4.58
CA GLU A 2 -25.96 -5.33 -4.97
C GLU A 2 -24.56 -4.74 -5.15
N ILE A 3 -23.60 -5.35 -4.44
CA ILE A 3 -22.20 -4.96 -4.41
C ILE A 3 -21.56 -5.41 -5.72
N PRO A 4 -20.81 -4.57 -6.46
CA PRO A 4 -20.04 -5.06 -7.58
C PRO A 4 -19.05 -6.11 -7.06
N SER A 5 -19.28 -7.37 -7.43
CA SER A 5 -18.56 -8.56 -6.94
C SER A 5 -17.12 -8.66 -7.44
N THR A 6 -16.53 -7.54 -7.89
CA THR A 6 -15.27 -7.50 -8.66
C THR A 6 -14.03 -7.40 -7.77
N PHE A 7 -14.16 -6.91 -6.53
CA PHE A 7 -13.03 -6.76 -5.60
C PHE A 7 -13.26 -7.49 -4.28
N SER A 8 -13.39 -8.82 -4.36
CA SER A 8 -13.28 -9.67 -3.17
C SER A 8 -11.82 -10.07 -3.00
N VAL A 9 -11.21 -9.68 -1.89
CA VAL A 9 -9.85 -10.10 -1.55
C VAL A 9 -9.87 -11.60 -1.21
N PRO A 10 -9.09 -12.45 -1.90
CA PRO A 10 -8.99 -13.87 -1.55
C PRO A 10 -8.32 -14.06 -0.18
N ASP A 11 -8.75 -15.07 0.57
CA ASP A 11 -8.17 -15.42 1.89
C ASP A 11 -6.65 -15.67 1.84
N SER A 12 -6.15 -16.13 0.69
CA SER A 12 -4.73 -16.45 0.46
C SER A 12 -4.16 -15.75 -0.78
N ILE A 13 -4.21 -14.42 -0.80
CA ILE A 13 -3.60 -13.63 -1.87
C ILE A 13 -2.06 -13.72 -1.83
N SER A 14 -1.43 -13.93 -2.99
CA SER A 14 0.03 -13.85 -3.13
C SER A 14 0.50 -12.39 -3.15
N PHE A 15 1.80 -12.17 -2.98
CA PHE A 15 2.38 -10.83 -3.08
C PHE A 15 2.15 -10.21 -4.47
N GLU A 16 2.40 -10.97 -5.53
CA GLU A 16 2.18 -10.56 -6.92
C GLU A 16 0.69 -10.32 -7.20
N GLY A 17 -0.18 -11.20 -6.69
CA GLY A 17 -1.62 -11.03 -6.80
C GLY A 17 -2.13 -9.77 -6.09
N ALA A 18 -1.53 -9.41 -4.96
CA ALA A 18 -1.85 -8.18 -4.25
C ALA A 18 -1.40 -6.93 -5.02
N ILE A 19 -0.29 -7.00 -5.75
CA ILE A 19 0.15 -5.92 -6.65
C ILE A 19 -0.87 -5.73 -7.78
N GLU A 20 -1.18 -6.79 -8.52
CA GLU A 20 -2.13 -6.75 -9.65
C GLU A 20 -3.53 -6.31 -9.20
N PHE A 21 -3.97 -6.79 -8.04
CA PHE A 21 -5.24 -6.40 -7.43
C PHE A 21 -5.26 -4.91 -7.09
N THR A 22 -4.20 -4.39 -6.47
CA THR A 22 -4.11 -2.97 -6.10
C THR A 22 -4.10 -2.07 -7.34
N GLN A 23 -3.34 -2.44 -8.37
CA GLN A 23 -3.31 -1.71 -9.64
C GLN A 23 -4.71 -1.65 -10.30
N SER A 24 -5.40 -2.79 -10.32
CA SER A 24 -6.77 -2.89 -10.86
C SER A 24 -7.77 -2.06 -10.05
N LEU A 25 -7.67 -2.10 -8.71
CA LEU A 25 -8.50 -1.29 -7.81
C LEU A 25 -8.31 0.20 -8.07
N LEU A 26 -7.06 0.66 -8.15
CA LEU A 26 -6.74 2.06 -8.39
C LEU A 26 -7.24 2.54 -9.77
N ALA A 27 -7.18 1.70 -10.81
CA ALA A 27 -7.77 2.02 -12.12
C ALA A 27 -9.30 2.21 -12.06
N GLU A 28 -10.02 1.46 -11.22
CA GLU A 28 -11.46 1.62 -11.05
C GLU A 28 -11.83 2.81 -10.16
N VAL A 29 -10.98 3.15 -9.19
CA VAL A 29 -11.10 4.37 -8.37
C VAL A 29 -10.93 5.62 -9.25
N GLU A 30 -9.94 5.63 -10.15
CA GLU A 30 -9.72 6.71 -11.12
C GLU A 30 -10.96 6.95 -12.00
N GLN A 31 -11.62 5.87 -12.40
CA GLN A 31 -12.86 5.89 -13.17
C GLN A 31 -14.11 6.19 -12.32
N ARG A 32 -13.94 6.48 -11.02
CA ARG A 32 -15.00 6.78 -10.03
C ARG A 32 -16.05 5.67 -9.91
N ARG A 33 -15.64 4.42 -10.13
CA ARG A 33 -16.51 3.24 -10.03
C ARG A 33 -16.50 2.60 -8.64
N VAL A 34 -15.54 3.00 -7.81
CA VAL A 34 -15.41 2.56 -6.42
C VAL A 34 -15.71 3.75 -5.51
N SER A 35 -16.65 3.57 -4.59
CA SER A 35 -16.99 4.59 -3.59
C SER A 35 -15.98 4.61 -2.43
N GLU A 36 -15.83 5.74 -1.72
CA GLU A 36 -14.91 5.82 -0.57
C GLU A 36 -15.16 4.73 0.51
N PRO A 37 -16.41 4.45 0.94
CA PRO A 37 -16.64 3.39 1.94
C PRO A 37 -16.34 1.99 1.42
N GLU A 38 -16.37 1.80 0.11
CA GLU A 38 -16.01 0.54 -0.53
C GLU A 38 -14.50 0.39 -0.66
N LEU A 39 -13.80 1.46 -1.05
CA LEU A 39 -12.35 1.53 -1.08
C LEU A 39 -11.76 1.24 0.31
N GLU A 40 -12.28 1.88 1.35
CA GLU A 40 -11.83 1.65 2.73
C GLU A 40 -11.93 0.17 3.13
N ARG A 41 -13.08 -0.44 2.84
CA ARG A 41 -13.35 -1.85 3.16
C ARG A 41 -12.42 -2.79 2.40
N ILE A 42 -12.21 -2.55 1.11
CA ILE A 42 -11.35 -3.37 0.25
C ILE A 42 -9.90 -3.29 0.73
N ILE A 43 -9.39 -2.08 0.99
CA ILE A 43 -8.03 -1.88 1.50
C ILE A 43 -7.88 -2.56 2.86
N THR A 44 -8.82 -2.35 3.79
CA THR A 44 -8.81 -2.99 5.12
C THR A 44 -8.69 -4.50 4.99
N ALA A 45 -9.49 -5.13 4.12
CA ALA A 45 -9.41 -6.57 3.87
C ALA A 45 -8.07 -6.99 3.24
N LEU A 46 -7.56 -6.21 2.28
CA LEU A 46 -6.31 -6.50 1.58
C LEU A 46 -5.11 -6.50 2.53
N VAL A 47 -5.01 -5.50 3.39
CA VAL A 47 -3.84 -5.31 4.27
C VAL A 47 -3.89 -6.18 5.55
N GLN A 48 -4.94 -6.99 5.75
CA GLN A 48 -4.99 -7.95 6.87
C GLN A 48 -3.92 -9.04 6.76
N SER A 49 -3.53 -9.41 5.54
CA SER A 49 -2.45 -10.37 5.29
C SER A 49 -1.12 -9.68 5.00
N GLU A 50 0.01 -10.31 5.34
CA GLU A 50 1.33 -9.75 5.07
C GLU A 50 1.58 -9.54 3.56
N ASN A 51 1.25 -10.53 2.73
CA ASN A 51 1.40 -10.42 1.28
C ASN A 51 0.50 -9.33 0.69
N GLY A 52 -0.74 -9.25 1.16
CA GLY A 52 -1.69 -8.21 0.76
C GLY A 52 -1.20 -6.81 1.11
N ALA A 53 -0.76 -6.61 2.35
CA ALA A 53 -0.22 -5.32 2.81
C ALA A 53 1.06 -4.93 2.04
N ARG A 54 1.99 -5.86 1.84
CA ARG A 54 3.23 -5.60 1.07
C ARG A 54 2.92 -5.23 -0.37
N GLY A 55 2.06 -5.99 -1.05
CA GLY A 55 1.69 -5.72 -2.44
C GLY A 55 0.94 -4.39 -2.60
N PHE A 56 0.05 -4.09 -1.63
CA PHE A 56 -0.63 -2.80 -1.55
C PHE A 56 0.36 -1.64 -1.45
N PHE A 57 1.27 -1.65 -0.47
CA PHE A 57 2.21 -0.55 -0.27
C PHE A 57 3.14 -0.35 -1.47
N VAL A 58 3.65 -1.44 -2.06
CA VAL A 58 4.50 -1.35 -3.24
C VAL A 58 3.77 -0.67 -4.39
N SER A 59 2.50 -0.99 -4.61
CA SER A 59 1.75 -0.43 -5.74
C SER A 59 1.26 0.99 -5.46
N TYR A 60 0.67 1.22 -4.29
CA TYR A 60 0.06 2.50 -3.92
C TYR A 60 1.09 3.62 -3.75
N LEU A 61 2.22 3.36 -3.10
CA LEU A 61 3.21 4.39 -2.81
C LEU A 61 4.09 4.76 -4.02
N THR A 62 4.09 3.94 -5.06
CA THR A 62 4.85 4.21 -6.30
C THR A 62 3.95 4.67 -7.45
N ASP A 63 2.64 4.79 -7.22
CA ASP A 63 1.70 5.26 -8.23
C ASP A 63 1.80 6.78 -8.38
N ASP A 64 1.94 7.25 -9.61
CA ASP A 64 2.22 8.65 -9.94
C ASP A 64 0.99 9.41 -10.44
N ARG A 65 -0.21 8.80 -10.39
CA ARG A 65 -1.45 9.43 -10.84
C ARG A 65 -1.95 10.48 -9.85
N ASP A 66 -2.41 11.61 -10.36
CA ASP A 66 -2.83 12.78 -9.57
C ASP A 66 -3.92 12.49 -8.52
N PHE A 67 -4.77 11.48 -8.73
CA PHE A 67 -5.87 11.19 -7.79
C PHE A 67 -5.40 10.44 -6.53
N ILE A 68 -4.18 9.90 -6.50
CA ILE A 68 -3.66 9.14 -5.35
C ILE A 68 -3.68 10.00 -4.08
N ASP A 69 -3.28 11.27 -4.19
CA ASP A 69 -3.31 12.22 -3.08
C ASP A 69 -4.74 12.49 -2.58
N SER A 70 -5.74 12.41 -3.47
CA SER A 70 -7.14 12.67 -3.13
C SER A 70 -7.78 11.56 -2.29
N ILE A 71 -7.29 10.32 -2.41
CA ILE A 71 -7.82 9.16 -1.68
C ILE A 71 -7.03 8.86 -0.39
N GLN A 72 -5.99 9.64 -0.10
CA GLN A 72 -5.15 9.47 1.08
C GLN A 72 -5.94 9.41 2.40
N PRO A 73 -6.96 10.25 2.66
CA PRO A 73 -7.73 10.15 3.90
C PRO A 73 -8.42 8.80 4.07
N THR A 74 -9.03 8.26 3.01
CA THR A 74 -9.69 6.94 3.01
C THR A 74 -8.68 5.82 3.23
N VAL A 75 -7.50 5.91 2.59
CA VAL A 75 -6.41 4.94 2.75
C VAL A 75 -5.93 4.93 4.20
N VAL A 76 -5.70 6.10 4.80
CA VAL A 76 -5.27 6.20 6.20
C VAL A 76 -6.27 5.55 7.14
N GLN A 77 -7.58 5.77 6.95
CA GLN A 77 -8.59 5.12 7.79
C GLN A 77 -8.59 3.59 7.65
N ALA A 78 -8.45 3.07 6.44
CA ALA A 78 -8.34 1.62 6.22
C ALA A 78 -7.11 1.01 6.92
N LEU A 79 -5.98 1.72 6.90
CA LEU A 79 -4.75 1.29 7.55
C LEU A 79 -4.87 1.32 9.09
N LEU A 80 -5.53 2.34 9.65
CA LEU A 80 -5.81 2.43 11.09
C LEU A 80 -6.71 1.29 11.57
N ASN A 81 -7.62 0.78 10.72
CA ASN A 81 -8.44 -0.38 11.05
C ASN A 81 -7.67 -1.72 11.00
N SER A 82 -6.39 -1.71 10.61
CA SER A 82 -5.57 -2.90 10.33
C SER A 82 -4.21 -2.91 11.05
N GLU A 83 -4.18 -2.40 12.28
CA GLU A 83 -2.97 -1.97 13.01
C GLU A 83 -1.84 -3.03 13.10
N GLY A 84 -2.17 -4.32 13.22
CA GLY A 84 -1.17 -5.38 13.45
C GLY A 84 -0.15 -5.54 12.32
N THR A 85 -0.63 -5.93 11.14
CA THR A 85 0.23 -6.19 9.96
C THR A 85 0.81 -4.89 9.39
N VAL A 86 0.02 -3.81 9.40
CA VAL A 86 0.42 -2.52 8.86
C VAL A 86 1.51 -1.86 9.72
N GLY A 87 1.34 -1.85 11.04
CA GLY A 87 2.29 -1.21 11.96
C GLY A 87 3.69 -1.83 11.90
N ASP A 88 3.77 -3.16 11.83
CA ASP A 88 5.05 -3.87 11.71
C ASP A 88 5.75 -3.54 10.38
N LEU A 89 5.03 -3.57 9.26
CA LEU A 89 5.59 -3.24 7.94
C LEU A 89 6.06 -1.78 7.85
N LEU A 90 5.28 -0.83 8.34
CA LEU A 90 5.66 0.59 8.35
C LEU A 90 6.89 0.82 9.23
N THR A 91 6.95 0.18 10.40
CA THR A 91 8.11 0.26 11.30
C THR A 91 9.36 -0.32 10.63
N LYS A 92 9.24 -1.51 10.02
CA LYS A 92 10.34 -2.16 9.28
C LYS A 92 10.84 -1.27 8.14
N ASN A 93 9.93 -0.71 7.34
CA ASN A 93 10.29 0.17 6.23
C ASN A 93 11.04 1.42 6.74
N LEU A 94 10.52 2.08 7.79
CA LEU A 94 11.18 3.26 8.38
C LEU A 94 12.57 2.94 8.94
N VAL A 95 12.69 1.86 9.71
CA VAL A 95 13.96 1.44 10.33
C VAL A 95 14.97 1.04 9.27
N MET A 96 14.59 0.26 8.25
CA MET A 96 15.47 -0.18 7.18
C MET A 96 15.98 1.00 6.34
N SER A 97 15.09 1.90 5.90
CA SER A 97 15.48 3.10 5.15
C SER A 97 16.48 3.94 5.96
N THR A 98 16.18 4.21 7.23
CA THR A 98 17.08 4.97 8.12
C THR A 98 18.43 4.27 8.31
N ALA A 99 18.43 2.95 8.52
CA ALA A 99 19.66 2.18 8.69
C ALA A 99 20.52 2.14 7.41
N MET A 100 19.88 2.08 6.23
CA MET A 100 20.59 2.10 4.95
C MET A 100 21.17 3.47 4.62
N ILE A 101 20.47 4.56 4.93
CA ILE A 101 21.04 5.91 4.84
C ILE A 101 22.34 6.00 5.65
N LEU A 102 22.33 5.54 6.91
CA LEU A 102 23.51 5.54 7.77
C LEU A 102 24.63 4.63 7.23
N THR A 103 24.28 3.46 6.71
CA THR A 103 25.25 2.50 6.16
C THR A 103 25.94 3.05 4.92
N HIS A 104 25.17 3.56 3.95
CA HIS A 104 25.72 4.17 2.74
C HIS A 104 26.54 5.43 3.05
N THR A 105 26.09 6.25 4.00
CA THR A 105 26.83 7.43 4.47
C THR A 105 28.19 7.03 5.07
N ARG A 106 28.22 6.02 5.94
CA ARG A 106 29.47 5.50 6.54
C ARG A 106 30.43 4.90 5.51
N ASN A 107 29.88 4.32 4.44
CA ASN A 107 30.66 3.75 3.33
C ASN A 107 31.02 4.78 2.24
N GLN A 108 30.79 6.08 2.49
CA GLN A 108 31.08 7.18 1.54
C GLN A 108 30.33 7.07 0.19
N ASN A 109 29.21 6.33 0.16
CA ASN A 109 28.37 6.15 -1.02
C ASN A 109 27.18 7.12 -0.98
N SER A 110 27.44 8.42 -1.15
CA SER A 110 26.42 9.48 -1.00
C SER A 110 25.22 9.35 -1.94
N GLU A 111 25.41 8.85 -3.16
CA GLU A 111 24.31 8.62 -4.12
C GLU A 111 23.33 7.55 -3.62
N LEU A 112 23.85 6.43 -3.10
CA LEU A 112 23.01 5.36 -2.54
C LEU A 112 22.36 5.77 -1.22
N ALA A 113 22.99 6.65 -0.44
CA ALA A 113 22.39 7.20 0.77
C ALA A 113 21.18 8.07 0.44
N ALA A 114 21.26 8.91 -0.60
CA ALA A 114 20.14 9.74 -1.04
C ALA A 114 18.97 8.90 -1.57
N GLY A 115 19.24 7.78 -2.25
CA GLY A 115 18.20 6.87 -2.73
C GLY A 115 17.59 5.94 -1.67
N SER A 116 18.06 6.00 -0.42
CA SER A 116 17.52 5.20 0.69
C SER A 116 16.50 5.96 1.55
N ALA A 117 16.25 7.23 1.23
CA ALA A 117 15.32 8.13 1.91
C ALA A 117 13.93 8.13 1.25
#